data_AF-A0A174D002-F1
#
_entry.id   AF-A0A174D002-F1
#
_cell.length_a   1.000
_cell.length_b   1.000
_cell.length_c   1.000
_cell.angle_alpha   90.00
_cell.angle_beta   90.00
_cell.angle_gamma   90.00
#
_symmetry.space_group_name_H-M   'P 1'
#
loop_
_entity.id
_entity.type
_entity.pdbx_description
1 polymer ?
#
loop_
_entity_poly.entity_id
_entity_poly.type
_entity_poly.pdbx_seq_one_letter_code
_entity_poly.pdbx_strand_id
1 'polypeptide(L)'
;MKSKFTLWSVVLLLAGFIFVGCDNERTENASDFQTGIHKIVIQQSGDTDSFEVSVSIGGADKGGPAKLYNDKGEYIGDSYSAQIRTATMSCCTNGNAFFMTCAGSVSSISEAGKRLHITVIGYIDDKEVNRLEKEYITDGNTLIETFSVSTKEI
;
A
#
# COMPACT_ATOMS: atom_id res chain seq x y z
N MET A 1 -21.10 40.45 24.28
CA MET A 1 -20.92 39.41 25.32
C MET A 1 -19.87 38.43 24.80
N LYS A 2 -18.65 38.43 25.36
CA LYS A 2 -17.53 37.58 24.90
C LYS A 2 -17.73 36.17 25.49
N SER A 3 -18.11 35.20 24.66
CA SER A 3 -18.27 33.80 25.09
C SER A 3 -16.88 33.21 25.34
N LYS A 4 -16.60 32.90 26.61
CA LYS A 4 -15.41 32.15 27.02
C LYS A 4 -15.72 30.67 26.80
N PHE A 5 -15.36 30.14 25.63
CA PHE A 5 -15.26 28.70 25.44
C PHE A 5 -14.14 28.19 26.36
N THR A 6 -14.52 27.57 27.46
CA THR A 6 -13.61 27.01 28.45
C THR A 6 -12.94 25.76 27.87
N LEU A 7 -11.61 25.70 28.03
CA LEU A 7 -10.70 24.66 27.56
C LEU A 7 -11.11 23.23 27.99
N TRP A 8 -11.97 23.10 29.00
CA TRP A 8 -12.53 21.83 29.47
C TRP A 8 -13.54 21.18 28.53
N SER A 9 -14.25 21.95 27.69
CA SER A 9 -15.20 21.37 26.73
C SER A 9 -14.51 20.67 25.55
N VAL A 10 -13.23 20.97 25.32
CA VAL A 10 -12.43 20.36 24.24
C VAL A 10 -11.85 19.01 24.68
N VAL A 11 -11.52 18.85 25.96
CA VAL A 11 -10.92 17.62 26.50
C VAL A 11 -11.93 16.46 26.56
N LEU A 12 -13.22 16.74 26.76
CA LEU A 12 -14.27 15.72 26.75
C LEU A 12 -14.65 15.23 25.34
N LEU A 13 -14.37 16.01 24.28
CA LEU A 13 -14.54 15.54 22.90
C LEU A 13 -13.42 14.61 22.43
N LEU A 14 -12.25 14.65 23.08
CA LEU A 14 -11.07 13.84 22.72
C LEU A 14 -11.00 12.49 23.45
N ALA A 15 -11.81 12.26 24.48
CA ALA A 15 -11.88 11.00 25.23
C ALA A 15 -13.03 10.06 24.77
N GLY A 16 -13.89 10.50 23.86
CA GLY A 16 -15.06 9.74 23.39
C GLY A 16 -14.81 8.81 22.19
N PHE A 17 -13.60 8.76 21.63
CA PHE A 17 -13.29 7.99 20.41
C PHE A 17 -12.53 6.68 20.64
N ILE A 18 -12.40 6.21 21.89
CA ILE A 18 -11.58 5.02 22.21
C ILE A 18 -12.39 3.72 22.35
N PHE A 19 -13.73 3.72 22.24
CA PHE A 19 -14.50 2.48 22.33
C PHE A 19 -15.66 2.39 21.33
N VAL A 20 -15.33 2.12 20.07
CA VAL A 20 -16.21 1.50 19.06
C VAL A 20 -15.31 0.65 18.16
N GLY A 21 -15.34 -0.68 18.12
CA GLY A 21 -16.00 -1.69 18.92
C GLY A 21 -15.26 -3.02 18.71
N CYS A 22 -15.18 -3.85 19.76
CA CYS A 22 -15.21 -5.29 19.55
C CYS A 22 -16.66 -5.64 19.29
N ASP A 23 -17.14 -5.42 18.06
CA ASP A 23 -18.41 -6.00 17.65
C ASP A 23 -18.11 -7.24 16.82
N ASN A 24 -18.54 -8.37 17.35
CA ASN A 24 -18.48 -9.67 16.71
C ASN A 24 -19.65 -9.74 15.72
N GLU A 25 -19.68 -8.83 14.75
CA GLU A 25 -20.56 -8.93 13.60
C GLU A 25 -19.94 -9.96 12.67
N ARG A 26 -20.44 -11.20 12.79
CA ARG A 26 -20.28 -12.25 11.78
C ARG A 26 -20.90 -11.73 10.48
N THR A 27 -20.13 -10.95 9.75
CA THR A 27 -20.48 -10.46 8.42
C THR A 27 -20.36 -11.65 7.48
N GLU A 28 -21.51 -12.08 6.98
CA GLU A 28 -21.65 -12.92 5.81
C GLU A 28 -20.98 -12.23 4.61
N ASN A 29 -19.65 -12.34 4.49
CA ASN A 29 -18.80 -12.04 3.32
C ASN A 29 -17.40 -12.71 3.49
N ALA A 30 -17.32 -13.82 4.24
CA ALA A 30 -16.05 -14.48 4.58
C ALA A 30 -15.37 -15.22 3.41
N SER A 31 -15.81 -14.99 2.16
CA SER A 31 -15.31 -15.67 0.96
C SER A 31 -14.25 -14.90 0.16
N ASP A 32 -14.01 -13.61 0.45
CA ASP A 32 -13.17 -12.77 -0.44
C ASP A 32 -11.68 -12.72 -0.04
N PHE A 33 -11.31 -13.30 1.10
CA PHE A 33 -9.95 -13.25 1.61
C PHE A 33 -9.40 -14.67 1.74
N GLN A 34 -8.61 -15.09 0.74
CA GLN A 34 -7.85 -16.32 0.80
C GLN A 34 -6.67 -16.13 1.76
N THR A 35 -6.57 -16.98 2.78
CA THR A 35 -5.36 -17.05 3.61
C THR A 35 -4.25 -17.76 2.85
N GLY A 36 -3.05 -17.20 2.84
CA GLY A 36 -1.90 -17.79 2.16
C GLY A 36 -0.67 -16.89 2.23
N ILE A 37 0.32 -17.18 1.39
CA ILE A 37 1.46 -16.29 1.18
C ILE A 37 1.04 -15.23 0.18
N HIS A 38 0.76 -14.02 0.66
CA HIS A 38 0.49 -12.88 -0.18
C HIS A 38 1.80 -12.27 -0.65
N LYS A 39 1.89 -11.88 -1.92
CA LYS A 39 3.09 -11.28 -2.50
C LYS A 39 2.70 -10.17 -3.46
N ILE A 40 3.44 -9.06 -3.41
CA ILE A 40 3.34 -7.98 -4.39
C ILE A 40 4.69 -7.87 -5.10
N VAL A 41 4.64 -7.82 -6.43
CA VAL A 41 5.79 -7.56 -7.30
C VAL A 41 5.56 -6.23 -8.00
N ILE A 42 6.55 -5.34 -7.93
CA ILE A 42 6.55 -4.03 -8.59
C ILE A 42 7.69 -4.03 -9.60
N GLN A 43 7.38 -3.63 -10.83
CA GLN A 43 8.34 -3.49 -11.91
C GLN A 43 8.26 -2.07 -12.47
N GLN A 44 9.42 -1.50 -12.78
CA GLN A 44 9.52 -0.20 -13.44
C GLN A 44 10.47 -0.26 -14.63
N SER A 45 10.12 0.45 -15.70
CA SER A 45 10.92 0.54 -16.92
C SER A 45 10.72 1.88 -17.63
N GLY A 46 11.60 2.21 -18.58
CA GLY A 46 11.65 3.51 -19.25
C GLY A 46 12.74 4.40 -18.67
N ASP A 47 12.50 5.70 -18.59
CA ASP A 47 13.43 6.71 -18.10
C ASP A 47 13.44 6.78 -16.57
N THR A 48 13.71 5.66 -15.88
CA THR A 48 13.55 5.53 -14.42
C THR A 48 14.31 6.58 -13.60
N ASP A 49 15.45 7.06 -14.09
CA ASP A 49 16.25 8.10 -13.42
C ASP A 49 15.57 9.47 -13.41
N SER A 50 14.54 9.67 -14.25
CA SER A 50 13.75 10.90 -14.34
C SER A 50 12.54 10.93 -13.39
N PHE A 51 12.29 9.85 -12.64
CA PHE A 51 11.11 9.70 -11.80
C PHE A 51 11.49 9.21 -10.40
N GLU A 52 10.75 9.69 -9.40
CA GLU A 52 10.79 9.14 -8.04
C GLU A 52 9.54 8.31 -7.80
N VAL A 53 9.72 7.02 -7.55
CA VAL A 53 8.64 6.09 -7.23
C VAL A 53 8.78 5.66 -5.78
N SER A 54 7.80 5.98 -4.95
CA SER A 54 7.77 5.58 -3.54
C SER A 54 6.57 4.69 -3.28
N VAL A 55 6.75 3.63 -2.49
CA VAL A 55 5.69 2.70 -2.13
C VAL A 55 5.61 2.51 -0.62
N SER A 56 4.42 2.16 -0.16
CA SER A 56 4.13 1.67 1.19
C SER A 56 3.32 0.40 1.08
N ILE A 57 3.83 -0.64 1.74
CA ILE A 57 3.36 -2.01 1.69
C ILE A 57 2.98 -2.44 3.10
N GLY A 58 1.83 -3.08 3.21
CA GLY A 58 1.32 -3.64 4.45
C GLY A 58 0.49 -4.87 4.19
N GLY A 59 0.35 -5.72 5.20
CA GLY A 59 -0.53 -6.88 5.16
C GLY A 59 -1.25 -7.07 6.48
N ALA A 60 -2.22 -7.97 6.49
CA ALA A 60 -2.98 -8.31 7.68
C ALA A 60 -3.13 -9.84 7.82
N ASP A 61 -3.00 -10.31 9.05
CA ASP A 61 -3.35 -11.65 9.48
C ASP A 61 -4.31 -11.58 10.69
N LYS A 62 -4.76 -12.73 11.21
CA LYS A 62 -5.72 -12.77 12.33
C LYS A 62 -5.16 -12.20 13.65
N GLY A 63 -3.84 -12.06 13.75
CA GLY A 63 -3.14 -11.50 14.90
C GLY A 63 -2.82 -10.01 14.78
N GLY A 64 -3.07 -9.38 13.62
CA GLY A 64 -2.81 -7.96 13.39
C GLY A 64 -2.05 -7.71 12.07
N PRO A 65 -1.15 -6.70 12.02
CA PRO A 65 -0.30 -6.46 10.86
C PRO A 65 0.57 -7.69 10.55
N ALA A 66 0.56 -8.12 9.29
CA ALA A 66 1.32 -9.27 8.86
C ALA A 66 2.83 -8.95 8.76
N LYS A 67 3.66 -9.93 9.11
CA LYS A 67 5.12 -9.85 8.90
C LYS A 67 5.44 -9.81 7.42
N LEU A 68 6.34 -8.91 7.04
CA LEU A 68 6.78 -8.71 5.65
C LEU A 68 8.22 -9.20 5.45
N TYR A 69 8.46 -9.75 4.26
CA TYR A 69 9.75 -10.31 3.86
C TYR A 69 10.14 -9.81 2.47
N ASN A 70 11.44 -9.59 2.26
CA ASN A 70 11.99 -9.21 0.96
C ASN A 70 12.14 -10.42 0.00
N ASP A 71 12.69 -10.18 -1.18
CA ASP A 71 12.99 -11.17 -2.21
C ASP A 71 13.96 -12.29 -1.76
N LYS A 72 14.73 -12.06 -0.71
CA LYS A 72 15.63 -13.05 -0.09
C LYS A 72 14.98 -13.83 1.06
N GLY A 73 13.73 -13.52 1.39
CA GLY A 73 13.03 -14.11 2.53
C GLY A 73 13.46 -13.52 3.89
N GLU A 74 14.15 -12.38 3.90
CA GLU A 74 14.56 -11.71 5.14
C GLU A 74 13.40 -10.83 5.65
N TYR A 75 13.16 -10.86 6.96
CA TYR A 75 12.12 -10.04 7.59
C TYR A 75 12.49 -8.55 7.54
N ILE A 76 11.55 -7.73 7.07
CA ILE A 76 11.74 -6.27 6.86
C ILE A 76 10.77 -5.39 7.67
N GLY A 77 9.94 -5.99 8.54
CA GLY A 77 8.99 -5.27 9.39
C GLY A 77 7.56 -5.78 9.23
N ASP A 78 6.64 -5.21 10.01
CA ASP A 78 5.19 -5.46 9.87
C ASP A 78 4.51 -4.33 9.03
N SER A 79 5.29 -3.33 8.62
CA SER A 79 4.99 -2.31 7.61
C SER A 79 6.28 -1.93 6.89
N TYR A 80 6.21 -1.66 5.59
CA TYR A 80 7.40 -1.38 4.78
C TYR A 80 7.16 -0.25 3.78
N SER A 81 7.97 0.79 3.83
CA SER A 81 7.97 1.87 2.85
C SER A 81 9.35 2.03 2.24
N ALA A 82 9.41 2.17 0.92
CA ALA A 82 10.67 2.28 0.20
C ALA A 82 10.52 3.03 -1.13
N GLN A 83 11.61 3.65 -1.57
CA GLN A 83 11.74 4.17 -2.91
C GLN A 83 12.19 3.05 -3.85
N ILE A 84 11.51 2.88 -4.99
CA ILE A 84 11.87 1.88 -5.99
C ILE A 84 13.05 2.42 -6.81
N ARG A 85 14.23 1.82 -6.60
CA ARG A 85 15.47 2.16 -7.33
C ARG A 85 15.99 1.02 -8.20
N THR A 86 15.34 -0.12 -8.16
CA THR A 86 15.65 -1.30 -8.96
C THR A 86 14.59 -1.47 -10.05
N ALA A 87 14.90 -2.26 -11.09
CA ALA A 87 13.93 -2.59 -12.13
C ALA A 87 12.77 -3.44 -11.60
N THR A 88 13.01 -4.22 -10.54
CA THR A 88 12.00 -5.08 -9.90
C THR A 88 12.22 -5.10 -8.40
N MET A 89 11.12 -5.10 -7.66
CA MET A 89 11.06 -5.29 -6.21
C MET A 89 9.92 -6.28 -5.91
N SER A 90 10.10 -7.15 -4.92
CA SER A 90 9.00 -7.94 -4.36
C SER A 90 8.97 -7.87 -2.84
N CYS A 91 7.78 -7.97 -2.29
CA CYS A 91 7.53 -8.11 -0.87
C CYS A 91 6.47 -9.20 -0.67
N CYS A 92 6.64 -10.06 0.33
CA CYS A 92 5.67 -11.09 0.66
C CYS A 92 5.39 -11.19 2.17
N THR A 93 4.27 -11.82 2.50
CA THR A 93 3.90 -12.16 3.88
C THR A 93 4.37 -13.57 4.26
N ASN A 94 4.15 -13.94 5.52
CA ASN A 94 4.05 -15.37 5.88
C ASN A 94 2.71 -15.97 5.38
N GLY A 95 2.52 -17.28 5.59
CA GLY A 95 1.31 -18.00 5.16
C GLY A 95 0.04 -17.78 6.00
N ASN A 96 0.07 -16.90 7.02
CA ASN A 96 -1.08 -16.63 7.88
C ASN A 96 -1.86 -15.38 7.44
N ALA A 97 -1.30 -14.59 6.53
CA ALA A 97 -1.95 -13.39 6.04
C ALA A 97 -3.16 -13.74 5.20
N PHE A 98 -4.16 -12.86 5.23
CA PHE A 98 -5.35 -12.94 4.39
C PHE A 98 -5.48 -11.71 3.46
N PHE A 99 -4.57 -10.74 3.58
CA PHE A 99 -4.57 -9.50 2.81
C PHE A 99 -3.19 -8.89 2.73
N MET A 100 -2.88 -8.29 1.58
CA MET A 100 -1.71 -7.44 1.35
C MET A 100 -2.06 -6.30 0.40
N THR A 101 -1.51 -5.11 0.66
CA THR A 101 -1.70 -3.91 -0.15
C THR A 101 -0.39 -3.21 -0.43
N CYS A 102 -0.31 -2.55 -1.58
CA CYS A 102 0.76 -1.65 -1.99
C CYS A 102 0.14 -0.37 -2.50
N ALA A 103 0.38 0.73 -1.79
CA ALA A 103 0.08 2.08 -2.26
C ALA A 103 1.38 2.75 -2.68
N GLY A 104 1.38 3.42 -3.83
CA GLY A 104 2.56 4.13 -4.32
C GLY A 104 2.25 5.49 -4.91
N SER A 105 3.31 6.30 -4.98
CA SER A 105 3.31 7.61 -5.63
C SER A 105 4.43 7.68 -6.64
N VAL A 106 4.16 8.35 -7.75
CA VAL A 106 5.13 8.65 -8.81
C VAL A 106 5.24 10.16 -8.92
N SER A 107 6.45 10.69 -8.89
CA SER A 107 6.70 12.11 -9.13
C SER A 107 7.84 12.37 -10.09
N SER A 108 7.76 13.46 -10.84
CA SER A 108 8.83 13.92 -11.73
C SER A 108 8.80 15.44 -11.88
N ILE A 109 9.98 16.05 -11.96
CA ILE A 109 10.19 17.47 -12.30
C ILE A 109 11.02 17.64 -13.59
N SER A 110 11.08 16.57 -14.39
CA SER A 110 11.91 16.51 -15.59
C SER A 110 11.27 17.25 -16.77
N GLU A 111 12.08 17.51 -17.81
CA GLU A 111 11.60 18.01 -19.10
C GLU A 111 10.50 17.11 -19.70
N ALA A 112 9.72 17.65 -20.64
CA ALA A 112 8.65 16.93 -21.32
C ALA A 112 9.17 15.72 -22.12
N GLY A 113 8.37 14.67 -22.18
CA GLY A 113 8.61 13.49 -23.02
C GLY A 113 9.35 12.33 -22.34
N LYS A 114 9.74 12.44 -21.06
CA LYS A 114 10.24 11.29 -20.29
C LYS A 114 9.11 10.31 -20.03
N ARG A 115 9.38 9.01 -20.10
CA ARG A 115 8.37 7.97 -19.97
C ARG A 115 8.71 6.98 -18.85
N LEU A 116 7.73 6.63 -18.05
CA LEU A 116 7.83 5.58 -17.04
C LEU A 116 6.66 4.62 -17.20
N HIS A 117 6.95 3.33 -17.25
CA HIS A 117 5.96 2.28 -17.17
C HIS A 117 6.10 1.53 -15.84
N ILE A 118 4.99 1.42 -15.11
CA ILE A 118 4.89 0.72 -13.83
C ILE A 118 3.92 -0.45 -13.97
N THR A 119 4.37 -1.61 -13.53
CA THR A 119 3.54 -2.81 -13.38
C THR A 119 3.56 -3.24 -11.92
N VAL A 120 2.38 -3.40 -11.31
CA VAL A 120 2.23 -3.90 -9.94
C VAL A 120 1.33 -5.11 -9.96
N ILE A 121 1.81 -6.25 -9.48
CA ILE A 121 1.14 -7.54 -9.57
C ILE A 121 0.99 -8.13 -8.17
N GLY A 122 -0.23 -8.49 -7.80
CA GLY A 122 -0.56 -9.17 -6.55
C GLY A 122 -0.74 -10.66 -6.76
N TYR A 123 -0.18 -11.45 -5.85
CA TYR A 123 -0.24 -12.92 -5.85
C TYR A 123 -0.72 -13.44 -4.49
N ILE A 124 -1.35 -14.61 -4.52
CA ILE A 124 -1.58 -15.46 -3.35
C ILE A 124 -1.10 -16.86 -3.71
N ASP A 125 -0.16 -17.42 -2.93
CA ASP A 125 0.42 -18.75 -3.17
C ASP A 125 0.88 -18.95 -4.63
N ASP A 126 1.58 -17.93 -5.16
CA ASP A 126 2.10 -17.84 -6.54
C ASP A 126 1.04 -17.76 -7.66
N LYS A 127 -0.27 -17.76 -7.33
CA LYS A 127 -1.34 -17.44 -8.29
C LYS A 127 -1.50 -15.91 -8.38
N GLU A 128 -1.40 -15.36 -9.59
CA GLU A 128 -1.74 -13.95 -9.84
C GLU A 128 -3.24 -13.73 -9.56
N VAL A 129 -3.55 -12.75 -8.70
CA VAL A 129 -4.93 -12.39 -8.31
C VAL A 129 -5.29 -10.96 -8.68
N ASN A 130 -4.31 -10.09 -8.94
CA ASN A 130 -4.54 -8.71 -9.31
C ASN A 130 -3.35 -8.12 -10.06
N ARG A 131 -3.60 -7.16 -10.96
CA ARG A 131 -2.57 -6.48 -11.76
C ARG A 131 -2.99 -5.06 -12.06
N LEU A 132 -2.04 -4.13 -11.90
CA LEU A 132 -2.14 -2.76 -12.36
C LEU A 132 -0.99 -2.44 -13.28
N GLU A 133 -1.30 -1.86 -14.43
CA GLU A 133 -0.34 -1.30 -15.37
C GLU A 133 -0.63 0.19 -15.56
N LYS A 134 0.42 1.02 -15.46
CA LYS A 134 0.34 2.47 -15.59
C LYS A 134 1.49 2.98 -16.44
N GLU A 135 1.20 3.92 -17.32
CA GLU A 135 2.19 4.66 -18.10
C GLU A 135 2.11 6.13 -17.71
N TYR A 136 3.28 6.74 -17.50
CA TYR A 136 3.45 8.14 -17.15
C TYR A 136 4.33 8.81 -18.19
N ILE A 137 3.92 9.99 -18.65
CA ILE A 137 4.68 10.79 -19.61
C ILE A 137 4.73 12.22 -19.09
N THR A 138 5.92 12.80 -18.96
CA THR A 138 6.06 14.19 -18.53
C THR A 138 5.63 15.16 -19.62
N ASP A 139 4.97 16.25 -19.25
CA ASP A 139 4.55 17.34 -20.15
C ASP A 139 5.40 18.62 -19.97
N GLY A 140 6.40 18.57 -19.07
CA GLY A 140 7.24 19.70 -18.68
C GLY A 140 6.79 20.41 -17.39
N ASN A 141 5.63 20.04 -16.84
CA ASN A 141 5.20 20.42 -15.49
C ASN A 141 5.61 19.35 -14.47
N THR A 142 5.48 19.68 -13.18
CA THR A 142 5.62 18.69 -12.11
C THR A 142 4.52 17.63 -12.23
N LEU A 143 4.92 16.38 -12.41
CA LEU A 143 4.03 15.22 -12.38
C LEU A 143 3.95 14.68 -10.96
N ILE A 144 2.74 14.44 -10.46
CA ILE A 144 2.48 13.73 -9.20
C ILE A 144 1.25 12.85 -9.39
N GLU A 145 1.43 11.55 -9.29
CA GLU A 145 0.37 10.56 -9.45
C GLU A 145 0.44 9.51 -8.34
N THR A 146 -0.67 8.85 -8.06
CA THR A 146 -0.72 7.77 -7.08
C THR A 146 -1.33 6.50 -7.67
N PHE A 147 -1.00 5.36 -7.08
CA PHE A 147 -1.56 4.07 -7.43
C PHE A 147 -1.77 3.21 -6.19
N SER A 148 -2.65 2.22 -6.29
CA SER A 148 -2.88 1.24 -5.24
C SER A 148 -3.27 -0.10 -5.83
N VAL A 149 -2.69 -1.18 -5.31
CA VAL A 149 -3.03 -2.57 -5.63
C VAL A 149 -3.15 -3.34 -4.33
N SER A 150 -4.12 -4.25 -4.27
CA SER A 150 -4.20 -5.22 -3.18
C SER A 150 -4.38 -6.62 -3.72
N THR A 151 -4.08 -7.62 -2.90
CA THR A 151 -4.30 -9.03 -3.22
C THR A 151 -5.73 -9.49 -2.97
N LYS A 152 -6.67 -8.58 -2.63
CA LYS A 152 -8.08 -8.93 -2.66
C LYS A 152 -8.46 -9.17 -4.13
N GLU A 153 -9.05 -10.33 -4.44
CA GLU A 153 -9.60 -10.57 -5.79
C GLU A 153 -10.64 -9.47 -6.11
N ILE A 154 -10.54 -8.88 -7.31
CA ILE A 154 -11.44 -7.84 -7.84
C ILE A 154 -12.49 -8.48 -8.73
#